data_AF-A0A8B5X0T5-F1
#
_entry.id   AF-A0A8B5X0T5-F1
#
_cell.length_a   1.000
_cell.length_b   1.000
_cell.length_c   1.000
_cell.angle_alpha   90.00
_cell.angle_beta   90.00
_cell.angle_gamma   90.00
#
_symmetry.space_group_name_H-M   'P 1'
#
loop_
_entity.id
_entity.type
_entity.pdbx_description
1 polymer ?
#
loop_
_entity_poly.entity_id
_entity_poly.type
_entity_poly.pdbx_seq_one_letter_code
_entity_poly.pdbx_strand_id
1 'polypeptide(L)'
;MADNEELQDRIRKVLNDDPTISDPTRISIVVQKEGPLFRKKEVVKISGKVAHEAEKKKVEAIVSQHAGDRPVENTLTVSDKAATH
;
A
#
# COMPACT_ATOMS: atom_id res chain seq x y z
N MET A 1 19.09 3.96 4.44
CA MET A 1 17.88 4.76 4.75
C MET A 1 17.24 5.26 3.46
N ALA A 2 18.00 5.44 2.37
CA ALA A 2 17.48 5.85 1.05
C ALA A 2 16.54 4.84 0.39
N ASP A 3 16.75 3.53 0.59
CA ASP A 3 16.05 2.46 -0.12
C ASP A 3 14.54 2.40 0.19
N ASN A 4 14.14 2.78 1.39
CA ASN A 4 12.74 2.73 1.81
C ASN A 4 11.94 3.95 1.33
N GLU A 5 12.60 5.10 1.26
CA GLU A 5 12.00 6.33 0.75
C GLU A 5 11.85 6.27 -0.76
N GLU A 6 12.86 5.76 -1.47
CA GLU A 6 12.81 5.51 -2.90
C GLU A 6 11.73 4.47 -3.27
N LEU A 7 11.59 3.40 -2.48
CA LEU A 7 10.53 2.41 -2.68
C LEU A 7 9.15 3.05 -2.50
N GLN A 8 8.94 3.83 -1.44
CA GLN A 8 7.67 4.52 -1.21
C GLN A 8 7.32 5.46 -2.35
N ASP A 9 8.29 6.27 -2.80
CA ASP A 9 8.09 7.22 -3.89
C ASP A 9 7.76 6.50 -5.20
N ARG A 10 8.46 5.41 -5.51
CA ARG A 10 8.20 4.59 -6.69
C ARG A 10 6.80 3.99 -6.68
N ILE A 11 6.38 3.36 -5.58
CA ILE A 11 5.04 2.78 -5.47
C ILE A 11 3.99 3.89 -5.58
N ARG A 12 4.20 5.02 -4.89
CA ARG A 12 3.30 6.16 -4.93
C ARG A 12 3.17 6.73 -6.35
N LYS A 13 4.27 6.78 -7.10
CA LYS A 13 4.27 7.21 -8.50
C LYS A 13 3.46 6.26 -9.38
N VAL A 14 3.65 4.95 -9.23
CA VAL A 14 2.86 3.94 -9.97
C VAL A 14 1.37 4.04 -9.64
N LEU A 15 1.02 4.26 -8.37
CA LEU A 15 -0.38 4.44 -7.96
C LEU A 15 -1.00 5.74 -8.50
N ASN A 16 -0.23 6.82 -8.61
CA ASN A 16 -0.73 8.07 -9.21
C ASN A 16 -0.83 7.98 -10.74
N ASP A 17 0.00 7.15 -11.37
CA ASP A 17 -0.03 6.92 -12.82
C ASP A 17 -1.15 5.97 -13.25
N ASP A 18 -1.58 5.05 -12.36
CA ASP A 18 -2.66 4.09 -12.66
C ASP A 18 -4.04 4.80 -12.66
N PRO A 19 -4.73 4.89 -13.82
CA PRO A 19 -5.98 5.63 -13.95
C PRO A 19 -7.19 4.91 -13.33
N THR A 20 -7.00 3.69 -12.80
CA THR A 20 -8.08 2.95 -12.13
C THR A 20 -8.14 3.24 -10.64
N ILE A 21 -7.09 3.83 -10.07
CA ILE A 21 -7.11 4.36 -8.71
C ILE A 21 -7.75 5.75 -8.75
N SER A 22 -8.96 5.86 -8.26
CA SER A 22 -9.75 7.10 -8.32
C SER A 22 -9.21 8.18 -7.39
N ASP A 23 -8.68 7.79 -6.22
CA ASP A 23 -8.12 8.74 -5.25
C ASP A 23 -6.84 8.17 -4.61
N PRO A 24 -5.70 8.28 -5.31
CA PRO A 24 -4.41 7.81 -4.80
C PRO A 24 -3.92 8.64 -3.61
N THR A 25 -4.45 9.85 -3.38
CA THR A 25 -4.05 10.72 -2.27
C THR A 25 -4.55 10.23 -0.92
N ARG A 26 -5.63 9.44 -0.92
CA ARG A 26 -6.17 8.77 0.28
C ARG A 26 -5.44 7.49 0.65
N ILE A 27 -4.42 7.11 -0.11
CA ILE A 27 -3.62 5.91 0.11
C ILE A 27 -2.28 6.35 0.69
N SER A 28 -1.92 5.78 1.83
CA SER A 28 -0.66 6.01 2.53
C SER A 28 0.13 4.71 2.61
N ILE A 29 1.37 4.75 2.12
CA ILE A 29 2.29 3.62 2.12
C ILE A 29 3.45 3.99 3.03
N VAL A 30 3.73 3.13 4.01
CA VAL A 30 4.82 3.35 4.96
C VAL A 30 5.63 2.06 5.09
N VAL A 31 6.93 2.17 4.93
CA VAL A 31 7.86 1.05 5.19
C VAL A 31 8.41 1.21 6.59
N GLN A 32 8.03 0.30 7.50
CA GLN A 32 8.45 0.33 8.89
C GLN A 32 9.31 -0.88 9.22
N LYS A 33 10.17 -0.73 10.23
CA LYS A 33 10.99 -1.83 10.75
C LYS A 33 10.32 -2.40 11.99
N GLU A 34 9.65 -3.54 11.84
CA GLU A 34 8.97 -4.23 12.94
C GLU A 34 9.75 -5.46 13.40
N GLY A 35 9.64 -5.77 14.69
CA GLY A 35 10.29 -6.91 15.31
C GLY A 35 11.18 -6.55 16.50
N PRO A 36 11.65 -7.56 17.26
CA PRO A 36 12.52 -7.35 18.41
C PRO A 36 13.84 -6.70 17.97
N LEU A 37 14.50 -5.99 18.90
CA LEU A 37 15.65 -5.11 18.62
C LEU A 37 16.75 -5.75 17.73
N PHE A 38 16.91 -7.09 17.80
CA PHE A 38 17.90 -7.89 17.07
C PHE A 38 17.38 -8.55 15.77
N ARG A 39 16.07 -8.51 15.48
CA ARG A 39 15.46 -9.07 14.26
C ARG A 39 14.40 -8.10 13.70
N LYS A 40 14.81 -6.86 13.48
CA LYS A 40 13.97 -5.87 12.80
C LYS A 40 13.82 -6.29 11.33
N LYS A 41 12.61 -6.66 10.93
CA LYS A 41 12.23 -6.91 9.53
C LYS A 41 11.56 -5.68 8.97
N GLU A 42 11.79 -5.41 7.69
CA GLU A 42 11.12 -4.33 6.99
C GLU A 42 9.74 -4.83 6.55
N VAL A 43 8.69 -4.14 6.98
CA VAL A 43 7.29 -4.43 6.69
C VAL A 43 6.72 -3.24 5.94
N VAL A 44 6.03 -3.51 4.83
CA VAL A 44 5.37 -2.47 4.03
C VAL A 44 3.92 -2.40 4.46
N LYS A 45 3.51 -1.29 5.09
CA LYS A 45 2.13 -1.05 5.51
C LYS A 45 1.43 -0.16 4.50
N ILE A 46 0.26 -0.62 4.05
CA ILE A 46 -0.63 0.13 3.16
C ILE A 46 -1.88 0.45 3.96
N SER A 47 -2.21 1.72 4.07
CA SER A 47 -3.39 2.19 4.82
C SER A 47 -4.09 3.28 4.03
N GLY A 48 -5.39 3.45 4.24
CA GLY A 48 -6.17 4.42 3.49
C GLY A 48 -7.55 3.94 3.07
N LYS A 49 -8.14 4.70 2.15
CA LYS A 49 -9.49 4.46 1.64
C LYS A 49 -9.48 4.39 0.12
N VAL A 50 -10.12 3.37 -0.42
CA VAL A 50 -10.37 3.23 -1.86
C VAL A 50 -11.88 3.21 -2.13
N ALA A 51 -12.29 3.50 -3.37
CA ALA A 51 -13.71 3.49 -3.72
C ALA A 51 -14.24 2.07 -3.91
N HIS A 52 -13.43 1.16 -4.49
CA HIS A 52 -13.84 -0.20 -4.81
C HIS A 52 -12.84 -1.28 -4.38
N GLU A 53 -13.32 -2.52 -4.21
CA GLU A 53 -12.45 -3.68 -3.93
C GLU A 53 -11.43 -3.94 -5.03
N ALA A 54 -11.75 -3.62 -6.28
CA ALA A 54 -10.82 -3.76 -7.40
C ALA A 54 -9.56 -2.88 -7.21
N GLU A 55 -9.74 -1.65 -6.74
CA GLU A 55 -8.63 -0.75 -6.41
C GLU A 55 -7.79 -1.32 -5.27
N LYS A 56 -8.44 -1.83 -4.21
CA LYS A 56 -7.73 -2.46 -3.09
C LYS A 56 -6.81 -3.59 -3.56
N LYS A 57 -7.32 -4.50 -4.41
CA LYS A 57 -6.54 -5.63 -4.96
C LYS A 57 -5.41 -5.15 -5.86
N LYS A 58 -5.64 -4.13 -6.69
CA LYS A 58 -4.59 -3.54 -7.53
C LYS A 58 -3.46 -2.91 -6.70
N VAL A 59 -3.80 -2.11 -5.69
CA VAL A 59 -2.81 -1.47 -4.82
C VAL A 59 -1.97 -2.54 -4.12
N GLU A 60 -2.61 -3.57 -3.57
CA GLU A 60 -1.91 -4.68 -2.94
C GLU A 60 -0.97 -5.41 -3.91
N ALA A 61 -1.41 -5.67 -5.14
CA ALA A 61 -0.59 -6.32 -6.17
C ALA A 61 0.63 -5.47 -6.56
N ILE A 62 0.44 -4.16 -6.78
CA ILE A 62 1.52 -3.21 -7.13
C ILE A 62 2.54 -3.15 -5.99
N VAL A 63 2.06 -3.01 -4.75
CA VAL A 63 2.93 -2.93 -3.57
C VAL A 63 3.68 -4.25 -3.39
N SER A 64 3.00 -5.40 -3.52
CA SER A 64 3.64 -6.72 -3.38
C SER A 64 4.70 -6.97 -4.45
N GLN A 65 4.46 -6.55 -5.70
CA GLN A 65 5.46 -6.64 -6.76
C GLN A 65 6.73 -5.82 -6.47
N HIS A 66 6.60 -4.69 -5.77
CA HIS A 66 7.72 -3.84 -5.42
C HIS A 66 8.32 -4.13 -4.04
N ALA A 67 7.58 -4.77 -3.14
CA ALA A 67 8.03 -5.12 -1.80
C ALA A 67 9.07 -6.26 -1.78
N GLY A 68 9.11 -7.10 -2.82
CA GLY A 68 10.05 -8.22 -2.89
C GLY A 68 9.77 -9.26 -1.81
N ASP A 69 10.76 -9.55 -0.98
CA ASP A 69 10.65 -10.52 0.13
C ASP A 69 10.02 -9.91 1.41
N ARG A 70 9.71 -8.61 1.38
CA ARG A 70 9.16 -7.90 2.54
C ARG A 70 7.68 -8.22 2.71
N PRO A 71 7.22 -8.55 3.93
CA PRO A 71 5.79 -8.71 4.18
C PRO A 71 5.03 -7.41 3.94
N VAL A 72 3.85 -7.54 3.32
CA VAL A 72 2.94 -6.43 3.03
C VAL A 72 1.71 -6.55 3.92
N GLU A 73 1.42 -5.50 4.68
CA GLU A 73 0.23 -5.40 5.52
C GLU A 73 -0.76 -4.43 4.88
N ASN A 74 -1.90 -4.96 4.41
CA ASN A 74 -2.93 -4.18 3.74
C ASN A 74 -4.10 -3.86 4.68
N THR A 75 -4.18 -2.62 5.12
CA THR A 75 -5.26 -2.08 5.96
C THR A 75 -6.20 -1.14 5.17
N LEU A 76 -6.20 -1.23 3.83
CA LEU A 76 -7.10 -0.44 3.00
C LEU A 76 -8.56 -0.81 3.28
N THR A 77 -9.35 0.24 3.49
CA THR A 77 -10.79 0.13 3.66
C THR A 77 -11.50 0.58 2.38
N VAL A 78 -12.44 -0.22 1.92
CA VAL A 78 -13.28 0.17 0.78
C VAL A 78 -14.41 1.04 1.30
N SER A 79 -14.53 2.25 0.77
CA SER A 79 -15.56 3.23 1.16
C SER A 79 -16.83 3.09 0.33
N ASP A 80 -17.09 1.88 -0.18
CA ASP A 80 -18.23 1.63 -1.04
C ASP A 80 -19.50 1.83 -0.21
N LYS A 81 -20.34 2.76 -0.67
CA LYS A 81 -21.69 2.98 -0.13
C LYS A 81 -22.67 1.86 -0.50
N ALA A 82 -22.21 0.68 -0.96
CA ALA A 82 -23.04 -0.47 -1.24
C ALA A 82 -22.87 -1.57 -0.17
N ALA A 83 -23.41 -1.32 1.01
CA ALA A 83 -23.95 -2.38 1.85
C ALA A 83 -25.39 -2.01 2.20
N THR A 84 -26.25 -2.04 1.19
CA THR A 84 -27.70 -2.11 1.38
C THR A 84 -28.26 -3.01 0.28
N HIS A 85 -28.39 -4.29 0.61
CA HIS A 85 -29.43 -5.14 0.03
C HIS A 85 -29.99 -6.02 1.13
#